data_AF-A0A5C4PLN7-F1
#
_entry.id   AF-A0A5C4PLN7-F1
#
_cell.length_a   1.000
_cell.length_b   1.000
_cell.length_c   1.000
_cell.angle_alpha   90.00
_cell.angle_beta   90.00
_cell.angle_gamma   90.00
#
_symmetry.space_group_name_H-M   'P 1'
#
loop_
_entity.id
_entity.type
_entity.pdbx_description
1 polymer ?
#
loop_
_entity_poly.entity_id
_entity_poly.type
_entity_poly.pdbx_seq_one_letter_code
_entity_poly.pdbx_strand_id
1 'polypeptide(L)' 'MVLAKKVNFTQSEFNDYVNARLELFRLENMLINRSHADEIPGNDDIERIIKDMTNFKNGGR' A
#
# COMPACT_ATOMS: atom_id res chain seq x y z
N MET A 1 -3.02 2.65 -2.54
CA MET A 1 -1.74 2.99 -3.21
C MET A 1 -1.80 2.63 -4.70
N VAL A 2 -2.36 3.53 -5.52
CA VAL A 2 -2.74 3.26 -6.94
C VAL A 2 -1.58 3.49 -7.93
N LEU A 3 -0.54 4.25 -7.55
CA LEU A 3 0.57 4.63 -8.45
C LEU A 3 1.56 3.49 -8.71
N ALA A 4 1.90 2.68 -7.71
CA ALA A 4 2.88 1.58 -7.86
C ALA A 4 2.39 0.45 -8.78
N LYS A 5 1.07 0.30 -8.98
CA LYS A 5 0.51 -0.68 -9.94
C LYS A 5 0.52 -0.20 -11.40
N LYS A 6 0.74 1.10 -11.65
CA LYS A 6 0.74 1.69 -13.01
C LYS A 6 2.11 1.69 -13.68
N VAL A 7 3.16 1.48 -12.91
CA VAL A 7 4.56 1.46 -13.34
C VAL A 7 5.18 0.21 -12.74
N ASN A 8 5.72 -0.67 -13.57
CA ASN A 8 6.25 -1.97 -13.17
C ASN A 8 7.64 -1.85 -12.50
N PHE A 9 7.74 -0.94 -11.52
CA PHE A 9 8.97 -0.58 -10.83
C PHE A 9 9.22 -1.49 -9.63
N THR A 10 10.50 -1.74 -9.34
CA THR A 10 10.92 -2.27 -8.05
C THR A 10 10.67 -1.24 -6.95
N GLN A 11 10.62 -1.68 -5.70
CA GLN A 11 10.36 -0.79 -4.56
C GLN A 11 11.40 0.35 -4.45
N SER A 12 12.66 0.09 -4.82
CA SER A 12 13.72 1.10 -4.84
C SER A 12 13.47 2.15 -5.93
N GLU A 13 13.19 1.71 -7.16
CA GLU A 13 12.92 2.61 -8.30
C GLU A 13 11.67 3.46 -8.06
N PHE A 14 10.65 2.90 -7.40
CA PHE A 14 9.46 3.64 -7.00
C PHE A 14 9.78 4.71 -5.97
N ASN A 15 10.59 4.40 -4.95
CA ASN A 15 11.00 5.38 -3.94
C ASN A 15 11.79 6.52 -4.57
N ASP A 16 12.75 6.22 -5.46
CA ASP A 16 13.53 7.24 -6.15
C ASP A 16 12.64 8.11 -7.06
N TYR A 17 11.68 7.50 -7.75
CA TYR A 17 10.70 8.20 -8.60
C TYR A 17 9.82 9.18 -7.80
N VAL A 18 9.37 8.76 -6.61
CA VAL A 18 8.52 9.59 -5.73
C VAL A 18 9.35 10.69 -5.06
N ASN A 19 10.53 10.36 -4.54
CA ASN A 19 11.47 11.29 -3.91
C ASN A 19 11.96 12.40 -4.85
N ALA A 20 12.06 12.12 -6.15
CA ALA A 20 12.44 13.12 -7.15
C ALA A 20 11.34 14.14 -7.48
N ARG A 21 10.10 13.95 -7.01
CA ARG A 21 8.95 14.81 -7.35
C ARG A 21 8.28 15.33 -6.10
N LEU A 22 8.68 16.53 -5.66
CA LEU A 22 8.08 17.21 -4.50
C LEU A 22 6.54 17.34 -4.58
N GLU A 23 5.98 17.46 -5.78
CA GLU A 23 4.52 17.53 -5.99
C GLU A 23 3.78 16.22 -5.61
N LEU A 24 4.50 15.10 -5.48
CA LEU A 24 3.96 13.85 -4.95
C LEU A 24 4.00 13.78 -3.42
N PHE A 25 4.83 14.61 -2.77
CA PHE A 25 4.88 14.83 -1.33
C PHE A 25 3.95 15.96 -0.88
N ARG A 26 2.77 16.05 -1.51
CA ARG A 26 1.71 16.93 -1.02
C ARG A 26 1.12 16.33 0.24
N LEU A 27 0.92 17.18 1.26
CA LEU A 27 0.07 16.82 2.40
C LEU A 27 -1.29 16.39 1.86
N GLU A 28 -1.64 15.13 2.08
CA GLU A 28 -2.88 14.56 1.60
C GLU A 28 -4.07 15.40 2.10
N ASN A 29 -5.07 15.55 1.23
CA ASN A 29 -6.23 16.36 1.54
C ASN A 29 -7.08 15.60 2.57
N MET A 30 -7.08 16.09 3.81
CA MET A 30 -7.72 15.44 4.96
C MET A 30 -9.16 14.99 4.69
N LEU A 31 -9.92 15.76 3.91
CA LEU A 31 -11.30 15.42 3.56
C LEU A 31 -11.39 14.16 2.67
N ILE A 32 -10.47 14.01 1.73
CA ILE A 32 -10.40 12.84 0.84
C ILE A 32 -9.94 11.61 1.63
N ASN A 33 -8.95 11.78 2.52
CA ASN A 33 -8.49 10.69 3.37
C ASN A 33 -9.59 10.19 4.33
N ARG A 34 -10.42 11.09 4.85
CA ARG A 34 -11.53 10.74 5.73
C ARG A 34 -12.75 10.18 5.00
N SER A 35 -12.89 10.47 3.71
CA SER A 35 -14.03 9.99 2.93
C SER A 35 -13.84 8.57 2.42
N HIS A 36 -12.62 8.01 2.52
CA HIS A 36 -12.26 6.71 1.96
C HIS A 36 -12.53 6.62 0.44
N ALA A 37 -12.68 7.75 -0.26
CA ALA A 37 -13.14 7.79 -1.64
C ALA A 37 -12.18 7.09 -2.63
N ASP A 38 -10.89 7.13 -2.33
CA ASP A 38 -9.83 6.50 -3.13
C ASP A 38 -9.32 5.19 -2.53
N GLU A 39 -10.00 4.66 -1.50
CA GLU A 39 -9.67 3.35 -0.98
C GLU A 39 -10.00 2.29 -2.03
N ILE A 40 -8.96 1.57 -2.43
CA ILE A 40 -9.11 0.37 -3.25
C ILE A 40 -9.89 -0.62 -2.39
N PRO A 41 -10.98 -1.23 -2.89
CA PRO A 41 -11.70 -2.25 -2.14
C PRO A 41 -10.69 -3.29 -1.66
N GLY A 42 -10.70 -3.53 -0.34
CA GLY A 42 -9.81 -4.50 0.26
C GLY A 42 -9.94 -5.81 -0.48
N ASN A 43 -8.82 -6.45 -0.80
CA ASN A 43 -8.88 -7.87 -1.12
C ASN A 43 -9.42 -8.54 0.15
N ASP A 44 -10.45 -9.38 0.04
CA ASP A 44 -11.02 -10.19 1.15
C ASP A 44 -10.02 -11.20 1.76
N ASP A 45 -8.72 -10.96 1.57
CA ASP A 45 -7.57 -11.72 2.06
C ASP A 45 -7.28 -11.49 3.55
N ILE A 46 -8.15 -10.82 4.30
CA ILE A 46 -8.00 -10.67 5.75
C ILE A 46 -7.85 -12.06 6.40
N GLU A 47 -8.65 -13.03 5.96
CA GLU A 47 -8.54 -14.41 6.45
C GLU A 47 -7.18 -15.04 6.11
N ARG A 48 -6.65 -14.78 4.91
CA ARG A 48 -5.33 -15.26 4.49
C ARG A 48 -4.22 -14.65 5.34
N ILE A 49 -4.27 -13.35 5.60
CA ILE A 49 -3.30 -12.65 6.46
C ILE A 49 -3.36 -13.19 7.89
N ILE A 50 -4.55 -13.40 8.45
CA ILE A 50 -4.73 -13.97 9.79
C ILE A 50 -4.13 -15.38 9.85
N LYS A 51 -4.36 -16.20 8.82
CA LYS A 51 -3.81 -17.56 8.73
C LYS A 51 -2.28 -17.54 8.65
N ASP A 52 -1.70 -16.67 7.84
CA ASP A 52 -0.25 -16.54 7.72
C ASP A 52 0.39 -16.05 9.03
N MET A 53 -0.22 -15.08 9.71
CA MET A 53 0.25 -14.62 11.02
C MET A 53 0.18 -15.71 12.09
N THR A 54 -0.89 -16.51 12.06
CA THR A 54 -1.04 -17.66 12.97
C THR A 54 0.02 -18.72 12.69
N ASN A 55 0.26 -19.04 11.42
CA ASN A 55 1.28 -20.00 11.01
C ASN A 55 2.68 -19.54 11.43
N PHE A 56 3.01 -18.27 11.23
CA PHE A 56 4.28 -17.68 11.67
C PHE A 56 4.46 -17.80 13.19
N LYS A 57 3.43 -17.44 13.98
CA LYS A 57 3.47 -17.58 15.46
C LYS A 57 3.64 -19.02 15.92
N ASN A 58 3.08 -19.98 15.20
CA ASN A 58 3.14 -21.40 15.54
C ASN A 58 4.41 -22.11 15.04
N GLY A 59 5.42 -21.36 14.55
CA GLY A 59 6.68 -21.94 14.08
C GLY A 59 6.56 -22.64 12.73
N GLY A 60 5.59 -22.23 11.90
CA GLY A 60 5.55 -22.62 10.49
C GLY A 60 6.87 -22.28 9.81
N ARG A 61 7.46 -23.28 9.13
CA ARG A 61 8.72 -23.15 8.38
C ARG A 61 8.62 -22.12 7.27
#